data_AF-A0A497NMR6-F1
#
_entry.id   AF-A0A497NMR6-F1
#
_cell.length_a   1.000
_cell.length_b   1.000
_cell.length_c   1.000
_cell.angle_alpha   90.00
_cell.angle_beta   90.00
_cell.angle_gamma   90.00
#
_symmetry.space_group_name_H-M   'P 1'
#
loop_
_entity.id
_entity.type
_entity.pdbx_description
1 polymer ?
#
loop_
_entity_poly.entity_id
_entity_poly.type
_entity_poly.pdbx_seq_one_letter_code
_entity_poly.pdbx_strand_id
1 'polypeptide(L)'
;MERHESMSRARSSLAALMLLTVLLAASWPSQGISHGSATLGSPARAEVLSYEVVFEEPEVVELEGGCLVRIPGCGLTAEPGAPLLPRRTVAALLPPGGKPLNVTVEALDGRELPGTYDVLLAPEPRLLGDPAAPLGGPEGVGDLGLGVYPGRLYELGTRVQVWRGFRLLPLTLFPVQYDLAEGKLTFYSRFEITIVVERVEAEPARPNSAILRALRELALNPEVLDEYEIAPGSGKGYLIITRPLFEGAANQLKALLEGEGFTVHVEYVDDIVDEYEGTDVPEKIRNCIRYYYENYDYEDLYVLLLGDADPDDATAGYTLDKDWEVPTRYVYNPDPDDGYDEYYTGLPNDLTPTDYYYAGLDGTWDDDGDGYYGERPENSGAGVDEADWLAEVWVGRLPVRTAGQASAFVGKLEDYLSGLREREKPMLLLGAHLYDSDPDDYTDGAWLCEKVAEFYPPEVTKRRLYENEGNLTYGNVVNEINTWDPEFVCSASHGSPGGLWLYWTDETFADRYTPDYVANTGLVWYAMACLSGAFDIDEDS
;
A
#
# COMPACT_ATOMS: atom_id res chain seq x y z
N MET A 1 23.51 24.31 -7.42
CA MET A 1 22.63 23.72 -8.45
C MET A 1 22.76 22.19 -8.46
N GLU A 2 23.94 21.61 -8.67
CA GLU A 2 24.12 20.14 -8.71
C GLU A 2 23.82 19.39 -7.39
N ARG A 3 24.06 19.99 -6.21
CA ARG A 3 23.70 19.36 -4.91
C ARG A 3 22.20 19.37 -4.59
N HIS A 4 21.44 20.30 -5.17
CA HIS A 4 19.99 20.42 -4.93
C HIS A 4 19.20 19.41 -5.78
N GLU A 5 19.70 19.08 -6.97
CA GLU A 5 19.14 18.02 -7.82
C GLU A 5 19.39 16.61 -7.25
N SER A 6 20.54 16.38 -6.61
CA SER A 6 20.87 15.09 -5.99
C SER A 6 19.96 14.71 -4.81
N MET A 7 19.49 15.68 -4.02
CA MET A 7 18.61 15.42 -2.87
C MET A 7 17.13 15.30 -3.24
N SER A 8 16.70 15.95 -4.32
CA SER A 8 15.36 15.75 -4.92
C SER A 8 15.22 14.36 -5.56
N ARG A 9 16.31 13.84 -6.14
CA ARG A 9 16.41 12.48 -6.70
C ARG A 9 16.29 11.35 -5.67
N ALA A 10 16.63 11.59 -4.40
CA ALA A 10 16.58 10.58 -3.34
C ALA A 10 15.23 10.51 -2.58
N ARG A 11 14.38 11.54 -2.70
CA ARG A 11 13.12 11.66 -1.94
C ARG A 11 11.88 11.19 -2.70
N SER A 12 11.91 11.31 -4.02
CA SER A 12 10.86 10.82 -4.92
C SER A 12 10.94 9.31 -5.14
N SER A 13 12.13 8.72 -4.97
CA SER A 13 12.37 7.29 -4.97
C SER A 13 11.82 6.60 -3.73
N LEU A 14 11.65 7.30 -2.59
CA LEU A 14 11.18 6.72 -1.32
C LEU A 14 9.67 6.46 -1.24
N ALA A 15 8.84 7.29 -1.88
CA ALA A 15 7.40 7.03 -1.97
C ALA A 15 7.09 5.86 -2.92
N ALA A 16 7.86 5.72 -4.00
CA ALA A 16 7.85 4.53 -4.85
C ALA A 16 8.46 3.31 -4.15
N LEU A 17 9.46 3.52 -3.28
CA LEU A 17 10.05 2.48 -2.45
C LEU A 17 9.00 1.89 -1.50
N MET A 18 8.16 2.71 -0.86
CA MET A 18 7.11 2.22 0.06
C MET A 18 6.06 1.35 -0.64
N LEU A 19 5.55 1.77 -1.80
CA LEU A 19 4.58 0.95 -2.57
C LEU A 19 5.19 -0.39 -3.01
N LEU A 20 6.45 -0.40 -3.49
CA LEU A 20 7.10 -1.65 -3.86
C LEU A 20 7.46 -2.48 -2.61
N THR A 21 7.92 -1.89 -1.51
CA THR A 21 8.30 -2.65 -0.30
C THR A 21 7.12 -3.30 0.41
N VAL A 22 5.92 -2.69 0.36
CA VAL A 22 4.68 -3.30 0.90
C VAL A 22 4.26 -4.49 0.03
N LEU A 23 4.39 -4.41 -1.30
CA LEU A 23 4.18 -5.52 -2.24
C LEU A 23 5.19 -6.67 -2.09
N LEU A 24 6.34 -6.44 -1.45
CA LEU A 24 7.44 -7.40 -1.30
C LEU A 24 7.43 -8.15 0.05
N ALA A 25 6.50 -7.82 0.94
CA ALA A 25 6.37 -8.43 2.27
C ALA A 25 5.47 -9.68 2.29
N ALA A 26 4.57 -9.85 1.32
CA ALA A 26 3.68 -11.02 1.22
C ALA A 26 4.19 -12.01 0.17
N SER A 27 4.92 -13.04 0.59
CA SER A 27 5.17 -14.21 -0.25
C SER A 27 5.23 -15.44 0.65
N TRP A 28 4.14 -16.22 0.63
CA TRP A 28 3.97 -17.47 1.36
C TRP A 28 3.83 -18.65 0.37
N PRO A 29 4.20 -19.88 0.78
CA PRO A 29 4.40 -20.98 -0.16
C PRO A 29 3.08 -21.56 -0.68
N SER A 30 2.83 -21.46 -2.00
CA SER A 30 1.77 -22.24 -2.66
C SER A 30 2.32 -23.55 -3.25
N GLN A 31 1.62 -24.66 -2.99
CA GLN A 31 1.90 -25.96 -3.62
C GLN A 31 1.27 -26.03 -5.01
N GLY A 32 2.06 -26.53 -5.96
CA GLY A 32 1.72 -26.51 -7.39
C GLY A 32 0.43 -27.25 -7.75
N ILE A 33 -0.40 -26.57 -8.56
CA ILE A 33 -1.57 -27.15 -9.19
C ILE A 33 -1.31 -27.28 -10.69
N SER A 34 -1.53 -28.49 -11.21
CA SER A 34 -1.58 -28.78 -12.64
C SER A 34 -3.04 -28.86 -13.08
N HIS A 35 -3.44 -28.22 -14.18
CA HIS A 35 -4.58 -28.67 -14.98
C HIS A 35 -4.55 -28.25 -16.45
N GLY A 36 -4.96 -29.20 -17.31
CA GLY A 36 -6.10 -29.00 -18.20
C GLY A 36 -5.85 -28.39 -19.59
N SER A 37 -5.80 -29.27 -20.60
CA SER A 37 -5.70 -28.96 -22.04
C SER A 37 -6.89 -28.17 -22.61
N ALA A 38 -6.61 -27.13 -23.41
CA ALA A 38 -7.53 -26.57 -24.40
C ALA A 38 -6.81 -26.17 -25.71
N THR A 39 -7.62 -26.06 -26.76
CA THR A 39 -7.35 -26.26 -28.19
C THR A 39 -6.45 -25.25 -28.92
N LEU A 40 -5.70 -25.79 -29.90
CA LEU A 40 -4.74 -25.12 -30.79
C LEU A 40 -5.36 -24.02 -31.68
N GLY A 41 -5.06 -22.75 -31.35
CA GLY A 41 -4.87 -21.67 -32.31
C GLY A 41 -3.41 -21.64 -32.80
N SER A 42 -3.14 -20.93 -33.91
CA SER A 42 -1.80 -20.79 -34.53
C SER A 42 -0.66 -20.60 -33.52
N PRO A 43 0.56 -21.13 -33.77
CA PRO A 43 1.62 -21.13 -32.78
C PRO A 43 2.05 -19.69 -32.48
N ALA A 44 1.65 -19.19 -31.32
CA ALA A 44 2.25 -18.02 -30.74
C ALA A 44 3.74 -18.29 -30.59
N ARG A 45 4.57 -17.36 -31.07
CA ARG A 45 6.02 -17.52 -31.07
C ARG A 45 6.50 -17.29 -29.64
N ALA A 46 6.78 -18.38 -28.92
CA ALA A 46 7.39 -18.29 -27.60
C ALA A 46 8.75 -17.60 -27.69
N GLU A 47 8.95 -16.57 -26.88
CA GLU A 47 10.21 -15.86 -26.68
C GLU A 47 10.86 -16.36 -25.39
N VAL A 48 12.19 -16.40 -25.36
CA VAL A 48 12.95 -16.79 -24.17
C VAL A 48 13.78 -15.60 -23.74
N LEU A 49 13.53 -15.12 -22.53
CA LEU A 49 14.25 -14.05 -21.88
C LEU A 49 15.20 -14.67 -20.84
N SER A 50 16.47 -14.25 -20.81
CA SER A 50 17.44 -14.70 -19.80
C SER A 50 18.08 -13.50 -19.13
N TYR A 51 18.09 -13.53 -17.79
CA TYR A 51 18.62 -12.47 -16.94
C TYR A 51 19.55 -13.06 -15.88
N GLU A 52 20.62 -12.34 -15.57
CA GLU A 52 21.57 -12.72 -14.54
C GLU A 52 21.43 -11.78 -13.34
N VAL A 53 21.28 -12.34 -12.14
CA VAL A 53 21.36 -11.60 -10.88
C VAL A 53 22.61 -12.05 -10.14
N VAL A 54 23.49 -11.08 -9.85
CA VAL A 54 24.72 -11.31 -9.10
C VAL A 54 24.59 -10.69 -7.71
N PHE A 55 25.02 -11.45 -6.71
CA PHE A 55 25.07 -11.04 -5.32
C PHE A 55 26.52 -10.71 -4.92
N GLU A 56 26.68 -9.66 -4.14
CA GLU A 56 27.94 -9.38 -3.47
C GLU A 56 28.23 -10.45 -2.40
N GLU A 57 29.49 -10.54 -1.99
CA GLU A 57 29.90 -11.51 -0.97
C GLU A 57 29.17 -11.25 0.36
N PRO A 58 28.68 -12.29 1.05
CA PRO A 58 27.99 -12.14 2.32
C PRO A 58 28.96 -11.73 3.43
N GLU A 59 28.52 -10.79 4.26
CA GLU A 59 29.14 -10.46 5.52
C GLU A 59 28.40 -11.17 6.65
N VAL A 60 29.12 -11.92 7.48
CA VAL A 60 28.57 -12.50 8.71
C VAL A 60 28.86 -11.54 9.85
N VAL A 61 27.81 -11.00 10.44
CA VAL A 61 27.86 -10.05 11.55
C VAL A 61 27.50 -10.79 12.83
N GLU A 62 28.46 -10.91 13.74
CA GLU A 62 28.24 -11.48 15.07
C GLU A 62 27.44 -10.51 15.94
N LEU A 63 26.38 -11.01 16.56
CA LEU A 63 25.49 -10.27 17.45
C LEU A 63 25.31 -11.06 18.75
N GLU A 64 24.66 -10.46 19.74
CA GLU A 64 24.31 -11.18 20.97
C GLU A 64 23.27 -12.26 20.65
N GLY A 65 23.56 -13.54 20.93
CA GLY A 65 22.63 -14.65 20.66
C GLY A 65 22.79 -15.34 19.29
N GLY A 66 23.74 -14.92 18.45
CA GLY A 66 24.08 -15.61 17.21
C GLY A 66 24.63 -14.67 16.14
N CYS A 67 24.44 -15.00 14.87
CA CYS A 67 24.98 -14.25 13.74
C CYS A 67 23.91 -13.89 12.72
N LEU A 68 24.09 -12.74 12.07
CA LEU A 68 23.27 -12.29 10.96
C LEU A 68 24.11 -12.30 9.67
N VAL A 69 23.57 -12.93 8.63
CA VAL A 69 24.17 -12.88 7.30
C VAL A 69 23.59 -11.66 6.57
N ARG A 70 24.45 -10.77 6.06
CA ARG A 70 24.03 -9.58 5.32
C ARG A 70 24.65 -9.59 3.93
N ILE A 71 23.82 -9.26 2.95
CA ILE A 71 24.25 -9.02 1.57
C ILE A 71 23.68 -7.65 1.14
N PRO A 72 24.51 -6.73 0.60
CA PRO A 72 24.03 -5.48 0.04
C PRO A 72 22.85 -5.67 -0.94
N GLY A 73 21.83 -4.83 -0.81
CA GLY A 73 20.62 -4.90 -1.64
C GLY A 73 19.67 -6.05 -1.31
N CYS A 74 19.90 -6.80 -0.24
CA CYS A 74 18.97 -7.81 0.27
C CYS A 74 18.23 -7.30 1.52
N GLY A 75 16.95 -7.65 1.59
CA GLY A 75 16.22 -7.70 2.87
C GLY A 75 16.48 -9.04 3.57
N LEU A 76 15.72 -9.31 4.62
CA LEU A 76 15.75 -10.59 5.33
C LEU A 76 14.44 -11.34 5.14
N THR A 77 14.50 -12.67 5.22
CA THR A 77 13.31 -13.47 5.53
C THR A 77 12.72 -13.03 6.86
N ALA A 78 11.40 -13.17 7.02
CA ALA A 78 10.70 -12.67 8.20
C ALA A 78 9.63 -13.65 8.72
N GLU A 79 9.72 -14.93 8.32
CA GLU A 79 8.85 -15.98 8.84
C GLU A 79 9.21 -16.24 10.31
N PRO A 80 8.31 -15.96 11.27
CA PRO A 80 8.63 -16.05 12.68
C PRO A 80 9.15 -17.41 13.10
N GLY A 81 10.20 -17.43 13.93
CA GLY A 81 10.88 -18.64 14.37
C GLY A 81 11.82 -19.26 13.33
N ALA A 82 11.81 -18.80 12.07
CA ALA A 82 12.72 -19.28 11.02
C ALA A 82 14.00 -18.43 10.93
N PRO A 83 15.14 -19.00 10.47
CA PRO A 83 16.39 -18.23 10.32
C PRO A 83 16.22 -16.94 9.48
N LEU A 84 16.81 -15.83 9.96
CA LEU A 84 16.96 -14.56 9.25
C LEU A 84 18.05 -14.71 8.18
N LEU A 85 17.63 -14.96 6.95
CA LEU A 85 18.53 -15.09 5.81
C LEU A 85 18.30 -13.98 4.80
N PRO A 86 19.35 -13.53 4.09
CA PRO A 86 19.22 -12.60 2.98
C PRO A 86 18.23 -13.11 1.94
N ARG A 87 17.27 -12.27 1.58
CA ARG A 87 16.42 -12.44 0.41
C ARG A 87 16.43 -11.17 -0.42
N ARG A 88 16.28 -11.30 -1.73
CA ARG A 88 16.10 -10.17 -2.64
C ARG A 88 14.97 -10.46 -3.58
N THR A 89 13.95 -9.62 -3.55
CA THR A 89 12.90 -9.66 -4.56
C THR A 89 13.23 -8.68 -5.68
N VAL A 90 13.11 -9.16 -6.91
CA VAL A 90 13.27 -8.39 -8.14
C VAL A 90 11.96 -8.41 -8.90
N ALA A 91 11.68 -7.33 -9.62
CA ALA A 91 10.56 -7.28 -10.57
C ALA A 91 11.11 -7.41 -11.99
N ALA A 92 10.81 -8.52 -12.67
CA ALA A 92 11.13 -8.68 -14.08
C ALA A 92 10.03 -8.04 -14.93
N LEU A 93 10.38 -7.03 -15.72
CA LEU A 93 9.48 -6.47 -16.72
C LEU A 93 9.28 -7.50 -17.83
N LEU A 94 8.04 -7.84 -18.11
CA LEU A 94 7.70 -8.66 -19.27
C LEU A 94 7.58 -7.75 -20.50
N PRO A 95 7.86 -8.25 -21.72
CA PRO A 95 7.57 -7.52 -22.94
C PRO A 95 6.09 -7.12 -23.03
N PRO A 96 5.73 -6.11 -23.84
CA PRO A 96 4.33 -5.73 -24.03
C PRO A 96 3.45 -6.93 -24.39
N GLY A 97 2.37 -7.12 -23.64
CA GLY A 97 1.45 -8.25 -23.82
C GLY A 97 2.07 -9.61 -23.45
N GLY A 98 3.21 -9.64 -22.77
CA GLY A 98 3.90 -10.87 -22.38
C GLY A 98 3.15 -11.64 -21.30
N LYS A 99 2.84 -12.91 -21.57
CA LYS A 99 2.32 -13.88 -20.60
C LYS A 99 3.39 -14.93 -20.31
N PRO A 100 3.85 -15.09 -19.06
CA PRO A 100 4.85 -16.09 -18.74
C PRO A 100 4.22 -17.49 -18.87
N LEU A 101 4.81 -18.32 -19.73
CA LEU A 101 4.46 -19.73 -19.88
C LEU A 101 5.24 -20.60 -18.90
N ASN A 102 6.50 -20.24 -18.65
CA ASN A 102 7.37 -20.96 -17.74
C ASN A 102 8.46 -20.03 -17.20
N VAL A 103 8.81 -20.19 -15.93
CA VAL A 103 9.89 -19.46 -15.28
C VAL A 103 10.79 -20.47 -14.59
N THR A 104 12.06 -20.49 -14.97
CA THR A 104 13.06 -21.34 -14.35
C THR A 104 14.19 -20.49 -13.83
N VAL A 105 14.62 -20.77 -12.61
CA VAL A 105 15.75 -20.07 -11.99
C VAL A 105 16.80 -21.11 -11.59
N GLU A 106 18.02 -20.92 -12.05
CA GLU A 106 19.16 -21.75 -11.68
C GLU A 106 20.10 -20.95 -10.78
N ALA A 107 20.37 -21.48 -9.58
CA ALA A 107 21.39 -20.92 -8.70
C ALA A 107 22.77 -21.50 -9.05
N LEU A 108 23.73 -20.62 -9.26
CA LEU A 108 25.06 -20.93 -9.75
C LEU A 108 26.12 -20.58 -8.70
N ASP A 109 27.32 -21.13 -8.90
CA ASP A 109 28.51 -20.84 -8.10
C ASP A 109 28.33 -21.07 -6.58
N GLY A 110 27.48 -22.04 -6.22
CA GLY A 110 27.20 -22.42 -4.85
C GLY A 110 28.45 -22.89 -4.10
N ARG A 111 28.71 -22.30 -2.94
CA ARG A 111 29.81 -22.69 -2.05
C ARG A 111 29.41 -22.65 -0.58
N GLU A 112 29.92 -23.61 0.19
CA GLU A 112 29.80 -23.58 1.65
C GLU A 112 30.65 -22.43 2.21
N LEU A 113 30.09 -21.63 3.10
CA LEU A 113 30.83 -20.65 3.88
C LEU A 113 31.63 -21.37 4.97
N PRO A 114 32.90 -20.99 5.20
CA PRO A 114 33.76 -21.73 6.11
C PRO A 114 33.33 -21.56 7.57
N GLY A 115 32.82 -22.63 8.17
CA GLY A 115 32.51 -22.69 9.60
C GLY A 115 31.15 -23.30 9.87
N THR A 116 30.71 -23.11 11.11
CA THR A 116 29.35 -23.42 11.56
C THR A 116 28.80 -22.17 12.22
N TYR A 117 27.54 -21.86 11.94
CA TYR A 117 26.89 -20.61 12.24
C TYR A 117 25.65 -20.88 13.09
N ASP A 118 25.39 -19.99 14.02
CA ASP A 118 24.15 -19.95 14.79
C ASP A 118 23.33 -18.76 14.27
N VAL A 119 22.52 -18.99 13.24
CA VAL A 119 21.81 -17.91 12.54
C VAL A 119 20.64 -17.44 13.38
N LEU A 120 20.54 -16.12 13.54
CA LEU A 120 19.45 -15.50 14.26
C LEU A 120 18.10 -15.88 13.66
N LEU A 121 17.14 -16.21 14.52
CA LEU A 121 15.77 -16.50 14.10
C LEU A 121 14.99 -15.20 13.94
N ALA A 122 14.08 -15.17 12.97
CA ALA A 122 13.17 -14.07 12.77
C ALA A 122 12.28 -14.00 14.01
N PRO A 123 12.22 -12.84 14.67
CA PRO A 123 11.31 -12.70 15.78
C PRO A 123 9.87 -12.79 15.25
N GLU A 124 8.96 -13.26 16.10
CA GLU A 124 7.55 -12.88 15.95
C GLU A 124 7.47 -11.36 15.75
N PRO A 125 6.56 -10.84 14.92
CA PRO A 125 6.24 -9.42 14.93
C PRO A 125 5.93 -9.05 16.36
N ARG A 126 6.78 -8.20 16.92
CA ARG A 126 6.67 -7.76 18.30
C ARG A 126 6.21 -6.33 18.32
N LEU A 127 5.49 -6.01 19.37
CA LEU A 127 5.28 -4.64 19.73
C LEU A 127 6.67 -4.04 19.99
N LEU A 128 6.93 -2.87 19.41
CA LEU A 128 8.23 -2.20 19.59
C LEU A 128 8.49 -2.13 21.11
N GLY A 129 9.73 -2.32 21.53
CA GLY A 129 10.13 -2.24 22.94
C GLY A 129 10.32 -3.58 23.63
N ASP A 130 9.74 -4.68 23.12
CA ASP A 130 9.93 -6.08 23.59
C ASP A 130 11.35 -6.30 24.13
N PRO A 131 11.57 -6.94 25.31
CA PRO A 131 12.92 -7.14 25.79
C PRO A 131 13.48 -8.05 24.72
N ALA A 132 14.54 -7.63 24.03
CA ALA A 132 15.04 -8.38 22.88
C ALA A 132 15.06 -9.84 23.29
N ALA A 133 14.10 -10.65 22.80
CA ALA A 133 14.06 -12.02 23.27
C ALA A 133 15.42 -12.55 22.90
N PRO A 134 16.07 -13.31 23.80
CA PRO A 134 17.36 -13.88 23.49
C PRO A 134 17.21 -14.46 22.10
N LEU A 135 17.94 -13.83 21.19
CA LEU A 135 17.81 -13.97 19.76
C LEU A 135 17.72 -15.48 19.50
N GLY A 136 16.53 -15.92 19.08
CA GLY A 136 15.90 -17.20 19.47
C GLY A 136 16.82 -18.28 20.02
N GLY A 137 16.74 -18.56 21.33
CA GLY A 137 17.14 -19.87 21.85
C GLY A 137 16.27 -20.99 21.24
N PRO A 138 16.76 -22.25 21.21
CA PRO A 138 16.16 -23.37 20.47
C PRO A 138 14.75 -23.81 20.91
N GLU A 139 14.11 -23.10 21.86
CA GLU A 139 12.76 -23.39 22.35
C GLU A 139 11.64 -22.75 21.52
N GLY A 140 11.98 -21.88 20.55
CA GLY A 140 11.04 -21.29 19.58
C GLY A 140 11.08 -21.89 18.18
N VAL A 141 11.76 -23.03 17.99
CA VAL A 141 11.76 -23.78 16.72
C VAL A 141 10.40 -24.47 16.59
N GLY A 142 9.38 -23.71 16.21
CA GLY A 142 8.10 -24.29 15.80
C GLY A 142 8.32 -25.13 14.56
N ASP A 143 8.36 -26.45 14.73
CA ASP A 143 8.27 -27.52 13.71
C ASP A 143 8.98 -27.31 12.36
N LEU A 144 10.02 -26.45 12.30
CA LEU A 144 10.96 -26.38 11.19
C LEU A 144 11.78 -27.67 11.26
N GLY A 145 11.23 -28.74 10.71
CA GLY A 145 11.85 -30.05 10.71
C GLY A 145 13.32 -29.96 10.30
N LEU A 146 14.15 -30.88 10.80
CA LEU A 146 15.56 -30.96 10.44
C LEU A 146 15.72 -30.93 8.90
N GLY A 147 16.27 -29.84 8.37
CA GLY A 147 16.30 -29.58 6.93
C GLY A 147 17.07 -28.32 6.56
N VAL A 148 17.09 -28.03 5.26
CA VAL A 148 17.69 -26.80 4.71
C VAL A 148 16.61 -25.74 4.64
N TYR A 149 16.87 -24.57 5.21
CA TYR A 149 16.01 -23.39 5.13
C TYR A 149 16.65 -22.31 4.24
N PRO A 150 15.90 -21.61 3.36
CA PRO A 150 14.46 -21.77 3.09
C PRO A 150 14.10 -23.06 2.34
N GLY A 151 15.09 -23.84 1.86
CA GLY A 151 14.86 -25.10 1.15
C GLY A 151 14.40 -24.91 -0.30
N ARG A 152 14.15 -23.65 -0.69
CA ARG A 152 13.91 -23.18 -2.05
C ARG A 152 14.90 -22.07 -2.38
N LEU A 153 15.33 -22.02 -3.64
CA LEU A 153 16.29 -21.04 -4.14
C LEU A 153 15.59 -19.77 -4.68
N TYR A 154 14.31 -19.90 -5.03
CA TYR A 154 13.49 -18.79 -5.47
C TYR A 154 12.01 -19.05 -5.18
N GLU A 155 11.21 -18.00 -5.31
CA GLU A 155 9.76 -18.01 -5.20
C GLU A 155 9.17 -16.99 -6.18
N LEU A 156 8.15 -17.40 -6.92
CA LEU A 156 7.43 -16.51 -7.83
C LEU A 156 6.32 -15.79 -7.06
N GLY A 157 6.04 -14.55 -7.45
CA GLY A 157 4.79 -13.91 -7.06
C GLY A 157 3.59 -14.74 -7.53
N THR A 158 2.49 -14.63 -6.79
CA THR A 158 1.22 -15.35 -7.02
C THR A 158 0.61 -15.01 -8.40
N ARG A 159 0.88 -13.80 -8.91
CA ARG A 159 0.44 -13.35 -10.24
C ARG A 159 1.45 -12.43 -10.93
N VAL A 160 1.22 -12.21 -12.23
CA VAL A 160 1.80 -11.06 -12.95
C VAL A 160 1.03 -9.83 -12.51
N GLN A 161 1.76 -8.85 -11.98
CA GLN A 161 1.23 -7.56 -11.60
C GLN A 161 1.18 -6.63 -12.82
N VAL A 162 0.18 -5.75 -12.89
CA VAL A 162 0.08 -4.75 -13.95
C VAL A 162 0.09 -3.37 -13.31
N TRP A 163 0.98 -2.49 -13.77
CA TRP A 163 1.01 -1.11 -13.31
C TRP A 163 0.81 -0.18 -14.47
N ARG A 164 -0.40 0.37 -14.65
CA ARG A 164 -0.71 1.28 -15.77
C ARG A 164 -0.25 0.74 -17.14
N GLY A 165 -0.45 -0.56 -17.35
CA GLY A 165 -0.06 -1.30 -18.55
C GLY A 165 1.32 -1.98 -18.52
N PHE A 166 2.23 -1.62 -17.59
CA PHE A 166 3.50 -2.33 -17.44
C PHE A 166 3.32 -3.65 -16.72
N ARG A 167 3.81 -4.74 -17.31
CA ARG A 167 3.63 -6.09 -16.76
C ARG A 167 4.88 -6.50 -15.98
N LEU A 168 4.70 -6.81 -14.71
CA LEU A 168 5.75 -7.10 -13.75
C LEU A 168 5.59 -8.52 -13.23
N LEU A 169 6.67 -9.30 -13.27
CA LEU A 169 6.76 -10.59 -12.62
C LEU A 169 7.62 -10.47 -11.37
N PRO A 170 7.02 -10.48 -10.16
CA PRO A 170 7.78 -10.52 -8.91
C PRO A 170 8.49 -11.88 -8.76
N LEU A 171 9.77 -11.82 -8.40
CA LEU A 171 10.61 -13.00 -8.16
C LEU A 171 11.48 -12.78 -6.94
N THR A 172 11.29 -13.58 -5.90
CA THR A 172 12.13 -13.57 -4.69
C THR A 172 13.24 -14.60 -4.85
N LEU A 173 14.49 -14.18 -4.62
CA LEU A 173 15.68 -15.02 -4.67
C LEU A 173 16.25 -15.22 -3.25
N PHE A 174 16.67 -16.44 -2.96
CA PHE A 174 17.26 -16.87 -1.68
C PHE A 174 18.74 -17.26 -1.87
N PRO A 175 19.66 -16.28 -1.90
CA PRO A 175 21.08 -16.51 -2.18
C PRO A 175 21.80 -17.33 -1.10
N VAL A 176 21.22 -17.49 0.08
CA VAL A 176 21.82 -18.23 1.20
C VAL A 176 20.85 -19.32 1.65
N GLN A 177 21.39 -20.53 1.81
CA GLN A 177 20.69 -21.69 2.36
C GLN A 177 21.38 -22.11 3.65
N TYR A 178 20.61 -22.38 4.69
CA TYR A 178 21.08 -22.77 6.01
C TYR A 178 20.65 -24.20 6.33
N ASP A 179 21.62 -25.08 6.57
CA ASP A 179 21.38 -26.42 7.09
C ASP A 179 21.18 -26.34 8.60
N LEU A 180 19.93 -26.52 9.05
CA LEU A 180 19.55 -26.44 10.47
C LEU A 180 20.20 -27.52 11.33
N ALA A 181 20.62 -28.65 10.74
CA ALA A 181 21.21 -29.77 11.48
C ALA A 181 22.73 -29.64 11.62
N GLU A 182 23.42 -29.16 10.58
CA GLU A 182 24.88 -28.99 10.57
C GLU A 182 25.34 -27.57 10.94
N GLY A 183 24.42 -26.60 10.97
CA GLY A 183 24.74 -25.19 11.20
C GLY A 183 25.55 -24.58 10.06
N LYS A 184 25.37 -25.06 8.83
CA LYS A 184 26.19 -24.66 7.68
C LYS A 184 25.44 -23.76 6.73
N LEU A 185 26.15 -22.78 6.17
CA LEU A 185 25.62 -21.86 5.18
C LEU A 185 26.18 -22.20 3.80
N THR A 186 25.29 -22.34 2.82
CA THR A 186 25.64 -22.39 1.40
C THR A 186 25.24 -21.08 0.74
N PHE A 187 26.18 -20.39 0.13
CA PHE A 187 25.97 -19.14 -0.60
C PHE A 187 26.07 -19.37 -2.11
N TYR A 188 25.11 -18.84 -2.85
CA TYR A 188 25.05 -18.80 -4.29
C TYR A 188 25.24 -17.36 -4.76
N SER A 189 26.37 -17.05 -5.40
CA SER A 189 26.70 -15.69 -5.82
C SER A 189 25.95 -15.24 -7.07
N ARG A 190 25.31 -16.16 -7.79
CA ARG A 190 24.71 -15.87 -9.09
C ARG A 190 23.46 -16.70 -9.34
N PHE A 191 22.46 -16.08 -9.95
CA PHE A 191 21.21 -16.70 -10.37
C PHE A 191 20.95 -16.39 -11.84
N GLU A 192 20.68 -17.42 -12.64
CA GLU A 192 20.22 -17.27 -14.01
C GLU A 192 18.70 -17.49 -14.06
N ILE A 193 17.98 -16.47 -14.50
CA ILE A 193 16.51 -16.45 -14.58
C ILE A 193 16.14 -16.59 -16.05
N THR A 194 15.43 -17.65 -16.41
CA THR A 194 14.89 -17.85 -17.74
C THR A 194 13.36 -17.76 -17.70
N ILE A 195 12.80 -16.86 -18.50
CA ILE A 195 11.36 -16.65 -18.64
C ILE A 195 10.97 -16.99 -20.08
N VAL A 196 10.13 -18.01 -20.25
CA VAL A 196 9.49 -18.33 -21.52
C VAL A 196 8.17 -17.55 -21.58
N VAL A 197 8.04 -16.68 -22.57
CA VAL A 197 6.91 -15.75 -22.69
C VAL A 197 6.16 -15.99 -23.99
N GLU A 198 4.83 -16.00 -23.90
CA GLU A 198 3.94 -15.83 -25.03
C GLU A 198 3.60 -14.35 -25.19
N ARG A 199 3.81 -13.76 -26.37
CA ARG A 199 3.33 -12.40 -26.65
C ARG A 199 1.91 -12.45 -27.17
N VAL A 200 1.03 -11.70 -26.52
CA VAL A 200 -0.29 -11.34 -27.06
C VAL A 200 -0.32 -9.86 -27.45
N GLU A 201 -1.40 -9.43 -28.08
CA GLU A 201 -1.66 -8.02 -28.34
C GLU A 201 -1.69 -7.25 -26.99
N ALA A 202 -1.09 -6.07 -27.00
CA ALA A 202 -0.85 -5.27 -25.81
C ALA A 202 -1.46 -3.89 -25.99
N GLU A 203 -2.17 -3.42 -24.97
CA GLU A 203 -2.61 -2.02 -24.92
C GLU A 203 -1.42 -1.10 -24.60
N PRO A 204 -1.44 0.16 -25.09
CA PRO A 204 -0.42 1.14 -24.75
C PRO A 204 -0.37 1.40 -23.24
N ALA A 205 0.84 1.47 -22.69
CA ALA A 205 1.05 1.81 -21.27
C ALA A 205 0.80 3.31 -21.03
N ARG A 206 0.35 3.64 -19.82
CA ARG A 206 -0.01 5.01 -19.40
C ARG A 206 0.83 5.44 -18.18
N PRO A 207 2.18 5.50 -18.27
CA PRO A 207 3.00 5.95 -17.16
C PRO A 207 2.77 7.42 -16.79
N ASN A 208 3.08 7.75 -15.55
CA ASN A 208 3.54 9.09 -15.20
C ASN A 208 5.05 9.08 -14.93
N SER A 209 5.64 10.27 -14.78
CA SER A 209 7.09 10.41 -14.59
C SER A 209 7.64 9.75 -13.31
N ALA A 210 6.82 9.57 -12.26
CA ALA A 210 7.22 8.93 -11.02
C ALA A 210 7.32 7.41 -11.20
N ILE A 211 6.31 6.80 -11.83
CA ILE A 211 6.28 5.36 -12.11
C ILE A 211 7.43 4.96 -13.04
N LEU A 212 7.67 5.70 -14.13
CA LEU A 212 8.80 5.41 -15.02
C LEU A 212 10.15 5.47 -14.30
N ARG A 213 10.30 6.41 -13.35
CA ARG A 213 11.52 6.50 -12.55
C ARG A 213 11.66 5.29 -11.65
N ALA A 214 10.60 4.92 -10.94
CA ALA A 214 10.59 3.75 -10.08
C ALA A 214 10.93 2.46 -10.85
N LEU A 215 10.28 2.23 -12.00
CA LEU A 215 10.54 1.08 -12.84
C LEU A 215 11.98 1.05 -13.37
N ARG A 216 12.53 2.20 -13.78
CA ARG A 216 13.95 2.29 -14.21
C ARG A 216 14.95 1.99 -13.10
N GLU A 217 14.60 2.30 -11.86
CA GLU A 217 15.47 2.09 -10.69
C GLU A 217 15.34 0.68 -10.11
N LEU A 218 14.16 0.06 -10.19
CA LEU A 218 13.82 -1.14 -9.44
C LEU A 218 13.64 -2.40 -10.30
N ALA A 219 13.31 -2.26 -11.59
CA ALA A 219 13.15 -3.41 -12.46
C ALA A 219 14.49 -4.10 -12.74
N LEU A 220 14.45 -5.42 -12.91
CA LEU A 220 15.62 -6.25 -13.26
C LEU A 220 16.21 -5.86 -14.63
N ASN A 221 15.34 -5.44 -15.54
CA ASN A 221 15.58 -5.28 -16.97
C ASN A 221 14.87 -4.01 -17.48
N PRO A 222 15.25 -2.82 -16.99
CA PRO A 222 14.56 -1.56 -17.29
C PRO A 222 14.58 -1.17 -18.77
N GLU A 223 15.48 -1.72 -19.57
CA GLU A 223 15.53 -1.56 -21.02
C GLU A 223 14.26 -2.06 -21.74
N VAL A 224 13.52 -3.01 -21.14
CA VAL A 224 12.26 -3.50 -21.70
C VAL A 224 11.19 -2.40 -21.72
N LEU A 225 11.33 -1.34 -20.91
CA LEU A 225 10.44 -0.17 -20.98
C LEU A 225 10.44 0.49 -22.37
N ASP A 226 11.56 0.42 -23.10
CA ASP A 226 11.68 1.01 -24.44
C ASP A 226 10.91 0.22 -25.51
N GLU A 227 10.45 -1.01 -25.19
CA GLU A 227 9.58 -1.80 -26.08
C GLU A 227 8.10 -1.43 -25.96
N TYR A 228 7.69 -0.77 -24.86
CA TYR A 228 6.29 -0.41 -24.63
C TYR A 228 5.87 0.78 -25.48
N GLU A 229 4.74 0.63 -26.18
CA GLU A 229 4.03 1.77 -26.71
C GLU A 229 3.44 2.57 -25.55
N ILE A 230 3.66 3.89 -25.57
CA ILE A 230 3.16 4.79 -24.54
C ILE A 230 1.97 5.54 -25.12
N ALA A 231 0.82 5.45 -24.44
CA ALA A 231 -0.34 6.25 -24.77
C ALA A 231 0.03 7.74 -24.71
N PRO A 232 -0.46 8.57 -25.64
CA PRO A 232 -0.29 10.01 -25.53
C PRO A 232 -0.95 10.47 -24.21
N GLY A 233 -0.17 11.01 -23.30
CA GLY A 233 -0.65 11.60 -22.06
C GLY A 233 -0.41 13.10 -22.08
N SER A 234 -1.46 13.90 -21.90
CA SER A 234 -1.32 15.35 -21.73
C SER A 234 -2.28 15.88 -20.66
N GLY A 235 -1.74 16.67 -19.74
CA GLY A 235 -2.54 17.28 -18.68
C GLY A 235 -3.03 16.29 -17.63
N LYS A 236 -3.85 16.80 -16.72
CA LYS A 236 -4.38 16.06 -15.56
C LYS A 236 -5.90 16.00 -15.65
N GLY A 237 -6.46 14.80 -15.62
CA GLY A 237 -7.90 14.56 -15.56
C GLY A 237 -8.36 14.52 -14.11
N TYR A 238 -9.61 14.95 -13.88
CA TYR A 238 -10.26 14.84 -12.58
C TYR A 238 -11.71 14.40 -12.79
N LEU A 239 -12.10 13.27 -12.23
CA LEU A 239 -13.44 12.71 -12.31
C LEU A 239 -14.11 12.82 -10.94
N ILE A 240 -15.13 13.65 -10.82
CA ILE A 240 -15.95 13.76 -9.62
C ILE A 240 -17.16 12.84 -9.79
N ILE A 241 -17.27 11.80 -8.97
CA ILE A 241 -18.42 10.89 -8.95
C ILE A 241 -19.27 11.26 -7.73
N THR A 242 -20.54 11.56 -7.94
CA THR A 242 -21.38 12.15 -6.89
C THR A 242 -22.87 11.82 -7.05
N ARG A 243 -23.69 12.42 -6.20
CA ARG A 243 -25.16 12.36 -6.23
C ARG A 243 -25.75 13.73 -6.58
N PRO A 244 -26.96 13.80 -7.15
CA PRO A 244 -27.64 15.05 -7.46
C PRO A 244 -27.75 16.02 -6.27
N LEU A 245 -27.82 15.49 -5.04
CA LEU A 245 -27.80 16.27 -3.80
C LEU A 245 -26.61 17.25 -3.72
N PHE A 246 -25.46 16.89 -4.29
CA PHE A 246 -24.22 17.65 -4.21
C PHE A 246 -23.89 18.45 -5.49
N GLU A 247 -24.80 18.55 -6.45
CA GLU A 247 -24.58 19.25 -7.74
C GLU A 247 -23.96 20.65 -7.55
N GLY A 248 -24.46 21.42 -6.57
CA GLY A 248 -23.94 22.74 -6.27
C GLY A 248 -22.46 22.74 -5.85
N ALA A 249 -22.08 21.82 -4.96
CA ALA A 249 -20.70 21.68 -4.48
C ALA A 249 -19.79 21.10 -5.57
N ALA A 250 -20.26 20.10 -6.32
CA ALA A 250 -19.55 19.49 -7.44
C ALA A 250 -19.18 20.52 -8.51
N ASN A 251 -20.13 21.40 -8.87
CA ASN A 251 -19.88 22.46 -9.85
C ASN A 251 -18.89 23.52 -9.35
N GLN A 252 -18.89 23.84 -8.06
CA GLN A 252 -17.90 24.75 -7.48
C GLN A 252 -16.50 24.12 -7.44
N LEU A 253 -16.39 22.85 -7.03
CA LEU A 253 -15.13 22.10 -7.07
C LEU A 253 -14.59 21.99 -8.49
N LYS A 254 -15.47 21.72 -9.47
CA LYS A 254 -15.11 21.72 -10.88
C LYS A 254 -14.47 23.04 -11.30
N ALA A 255 -15.11 24.17 -11.02
CA ALA A 255 -14.56 25.48 -11.38
C ALA A 255 -13.21 25.76 -10.70
N LEU A 256 -13.05 25.36 -9.43
CA LEU A 256 -11.81 25.51 -8.66
C LEU A 256 -10.67 24.68 -9.28
N LEU A 257 -10.93 23.39 -9.55
CA LEU A 257 -9.95 22.46 -10.13
C LEU A 257 -9.60 22.81 -11.59
N GLU A 258 -10.55 23.26 -12.40
CA GLU A 258 -10.26 23.81 -13.74
C GLU A 258 -9.35 25.04 -13.66
N GLY A 259 -9.51 25.88 -12.63
CA GLY A 259 -8.61 27.00 -12.33
C GLY A 259 -7.17 26.57 -12.03
N GLU A 260 -6.97 25.40 -11.44
CA GLU A 260 -5.67 24.77 -11.18
C GLU A 260 -5.13 23.96 -12.37
N GLY A 261 -5.85 23.95 -13.50
CA GLY A 261 -5.40 23.35 -14.76
C GLY A 261 -5.81 21.90 -14.97
N PHE A 262 -6.76 21.38 -14.19
CA PHE A 262 -7.36 20.06 -14.43
C PHE A 262 -8.43 20.13 -15.52
N THR A 263 -8.61 19.03 -16.25
CA THR A 263 -9.83 18.79 -17.03
C THR A 263 -10.81 18.01 -16.17
N VAL A 264 -11.95 18.61 -15.84
CA VAL A 264 -12.85 18.06 -14.81
C VAL A 264 -14.16 17.54 -15.41
N HIS A 265 -14.48 16.30 -15.07
CA HIS A 265 -15.74 15.62 -15.36
C HIS A 265 -16.54 15.46 -14.08
N VAL A 266 -17.86 15.55 -14.19
CA VAL A 266 -18.78 15.31 -13.07
C VAL A 266 -19.77 14.27 -13.55
N GLU A 267 -19.79 13.13 -12.87
CA GLU A 267 -20.68 12.01 -13.14
C GLU A 267 -21.56 11.74 -11.93
N TYR A 268 -22.82 11.40 -12.19
CA TYR A 268 -23.77 11.05 -11.14
C TYR A 268 -23.91 9.54 -11.05
N VAL A 269 -23.90 9.01 -9.84
CA VAL A 269 -24.11 7.57 -9.62
C VAL A 269 -25.44 7.12 -10.23
N ASP A 270 -26.48 7.96 -10.23
CA ASP A 270 -27.77 7.71 -10.89
C ASP A 270 -27.65 7.43 -12.39
N ASP A 271 -26.77 8.16 -13.09
CA ASP A 271 -26.53 7.96 -14.51
C ASP A 271 -25.60 6.76 -14.73
N ILE A 272 -24.58 6.61 -13.88
CA ILE A 272 -23.62 5.50 -13.95
C ILE A 272 -24.33 4.14 -13.86
N VAL A 273 -25.32 3.99 -12.97
CA VAL A 273 -26.01 2.70 -12.79
C VAL A 273 -26.80 2.26 -14.03
N ASP A 274 -27.21 3.21 -14.87
CA ASP A 274 -27.95 2.97 -16.11
C ASP A 274 -27.03 2.85 -17.34
N GLU A 275 -25.89 3.53 -17.34
CA GLU A 275 -24.98 3.64 -18.50
C GLU A 275 -23.87 2.59 -18.54
N TYR A 276 -23.44 2.10 -17.38
CA TYR A 276 -22.33 1.15 -17.28
C TYR A 276 -22.82 -0.23 -16.86
N GLU A 277 -22.30 -1.26 -17.54
CA GLU A 277 -22.50 -2.65 -17.17
C GLU A 277 -21.70 -2.98 -15.90
N GLY A 278 -22.15 -3.98 -15.15
CA GLY A 278 -21.53 -4.43 -13.90
C GLY A 278 -22.54 -5.20 -13.05
N THR A 279 -22.04 -6.09 -12.20
CA THR A 279 -22.85 -6.97 -11.32
C THR A 279 -23.59 -6.17 -10.25
N ASP A 280 -22.95 -5.13 -9.73
CA ASP A 280 -23.48 -4.23 -8.69
C ASP A 280 -23.02 -2.78 -8.89
N VAL A 281 -23.44 -1.87 -8.01
CA VAL A 281 -23.15 -0.43 -8.14
C VAL A 281 -21.65 -0.13 -8.08
N PRO A 282 -20.85 -0.67 -7.14
CA PRO A 282 -19.42 -0.42 -7.15
C PRO A 282 -18.72 -0.92 -8.42
N GLU A 283 -19.09 -2.09 -8.98
CA GLU A 283 -18.51 -2.53 -10.25
C GLU A 283 -18.84 -1.56 -11.39
N LYS A 284 -20.07 -1.03 -11.45
CA LYS A 284 -20.46 -0.01 -12.43
C LYS A 284 -19.69 1.30 -12.27
N ILE A 285 -19.47 1.75 -11.03
CA ILE A 285 -18.62 2.91 -10.74
C ILE A 285 -17.18 2.66 -11.21
N ARG A 286 -16.60 1.50 -10.89
CA ARG A 286 -15.26 1.10 -11.35
C ARG A 286 -15.17 1.04 -12.88
N ASN A 287 -16.21 0.56 -13.55
CA ASN A 287 -16.28 0.51 -15.02
C ASN A 287 -16.41 1.91 -15.65
N CYS A 288 -17.11 2.85 -15.00
CA CYS A 288 -17.10 4.26 -15.38
C CYS A 288 -15.70 4.87 -15.27
N ILE A 289 -15.00 4.64 -14.16
CA ILE A 289 -13.61 5.10 -13.98
C ILE A 289 -12.70 4.48 -15.05
N ARG A 290 -12.84 3.19 -15.33
CA ARG A 290 -12.10 2.49 -16.39
C ARG A 290 -12.34 3.12 -17.76
N TYR A 291 -13.59 3.44 -18.10
CA TYR A 291 -13.91 4.14 -19.34
C TYR A 291 -13.15 5.48 -19.44
N TYR A 292 -13.15 6.29 -18.39
CA TYR A 292 -12.41 7.56 -18.36
C TYR A 292 -10.90 7.37 -18.45
N TYR A 293 -10.37 6.35 -17.76
CA TYR A 293 -8.95 5.99 -17.80
C TYR A 293 -8.51 5.56 -19.20
N GLU A 294 -9.32 4.80 -19.93
CA GLU A 294 -9.00 4.23 -21.24
C GLU A 294 -9.26 5.19 -22.41
N ASN A 295 -10.29 6.02 -22.33
CA ASN A 295 -10.76 6.82 -23.47
C ASN A 295 -10.26 8.27 -23.46
N TYR A 296 -9.61 8.71 -22.39
CA TYR A 296 -9.02 10.05 -22.30
C TYR A 296 -7.50 9.98 -22.11
N ASP A 297 -6.81 10.90 -22.78
CA ASP A 297 -5.35 11.00 -22.86
C ASP A 297 -4.76 11.77 -21.67
N TYR A 298 -5.05 11.34 -20.44
CA TYR A 298 -4.53 11.97 -19.22
C TYR A 298 -3.21 11.35 -18.75
N GLU A 299 -2.24 12.18 -18.36
CA GLU A 299 -1.01 11.69 -17.70
C GLU A 299 -1.36 11.12 -16.31
N ASP A 300 -2.17 11.85 -15.54
CA ASP A 300 -2.73 11.43 -14.27
C ASP A 300 -4.25 11.66 -14.28
N LEU A 301 -4.99 10.67 -13.82
CA LEU A 301 -6.43 10.77 -13.56
C LEU A 301 -6.66 10.67 -12.05
N TYR A 302 -7.31 11.69 -11.51
CA TYR A 302 -7.77 11.73 -10.13
C TYR A 302 -9.27 11.47 -10.10
N VAL A 303 -9.74 10.72 -9.11
CA VAL A 303 -11.14 10.41 -8.88
C VAL A 303 -11.51 10.91 -7.50
N LEU A 304 -12.57 11.71 -7.40
CA LEU A 304 -13.17 12.12 -6.14
C LEU A 304 -14.56 11.54 -6.00
N LEU A 305 -14.75 10.72 -4.98
CA LEU A 305 -16.06 10.26 -4.54
C LEU A 305 -16.64 11.34 -3.62
N LEU A 306 -17.62 12.10 -4.12
CA LEU A 306 -18.28 13.18 -3.39
C LEU A 306 -19.60 12.67 -2.84
N GLY A 307 -19.55 12.20 -1.59
CA GLY A 307 -20.63 11.51 -0.89
C GLY A 307 -20.05 10.50 0.10
N ASP A 308 -20.87 10.08 1.05
CA ASP A 308 -20.46 9.14 2.09
C ASP A 308 -20.78 7.68 1.71
N ALA A 309 -20.20 6.70 2.41
CA ALA A 309 -20.59 5.30 2.24
C ALA A 309 -21.82 4.99 3.11
N ASP A 310 -22.76 4.20 2.60
CA ASP A 310 -23.87 3.69 3.40
C ASP A 310 -23.42 2.44 4.17
N PRO A 311 -23.40 2.44 5.52
CA PRO A 311 -23.04 1.25 6.31
C PRO A 311 -23.91 0.02 5.98
N ASP A 312 -25.16 0.25 5.54
CA ASP A 312 -26.09 -0.83 5.21
C ASP A 312 -25.64 -1.62 3.97
N ASP A 313 -24.80 -1.05 3.10
CA ASP A 313 -24.35 -1.66 1.84
C ASP A 313 -23.68 -3.02 2.02
N ALA A 314 -22.96 -3.22 3.13
CA ALA A 314 -22.31 -4.47 3.48
C ALA A 314 -23.29 -5.66 3.55
N THR A 315 -24.57 -5.40 3.81
CA THR A 315 -25.61 -6.44 3.96
C THR A 315 -26.81 -6.27 3.03
N ALA A 316 -27.04 -5.05 2.51
CA ALA A 316 -28.17 -4.70 1.66
C ALA A 316 -27.91 -4.90 0.15
N GLY A 317 -26.69 -5.30 -0.23
CA GLY A 317 -26.33 -5.59 -1.62
C GLY A 317 -26.31 -4.35 -2.50
N TYR A 318 -25.76 -3.23 -1.99
CA TYR A 318 -25.57 -1.98 -2.73
C TYR A 318 -26.86 -1.38 -3.29
N THR A 319 -27.95 -1.45 -2.52
CA THR A 319 -29.22 -0.82 -2.91
C THR A 319 -29.16 0.67 -2.62
N LEU A 320 -29.19 1.50 -3.67
CA LEU A 320 -29.19 2.96 -3.51
C LEU A 320 -30.48 3.45 -2.83
N ASP A 321 -30.44 3.69 -1.52
CA ASP A 321 -31.56 4.11 -0.68
C ASP A 321 -31.33 5.45 0.06
N LYS A 322 -30.11 5.99 0.03
CA LYS A 322 -29.72 7.31 0.52
C LYS A 322 -29.47 8.26 -0.64
N ASP A 323 -29.88 9.52 -0.50
CA ASP A 323 -29.65 10.54 -1.54
C ASP A 323 -28.21 11.09 -1.56
N TRP A 324 -27.42 10.79 -0.53
CA TRP A 324 -26.03 11.23 -0.34
C TRP A 324 -24.98 10.15 -0.59
N GLU A 325 -25.36 8.88 -0.72
CA GLU A 325 -24.38 7.79 -0.76
C GLU A 325 -23.61 7.75 -2.07
N VAL A 326 -22.32 7.42 -1.98
CA VAL A 326 -21.50 6.97 -3.09
C VAL A 326 -20.85 5.67 -2.63
N PRO A 327 -21.34 4.49 -3.08
CA PRO A 327 -20.91 3.21 -2.53
C PRO A 327 -19.39 3.00 -2.52
N THR A 328 -18.89 2.32 -1.50
CA THR A 328 -17.52 1.77 -1.45
C THR A 328 -17.52 0.29 -1.84
N ARG A 329 -16.36 -0.35 -1.93
CA ARG A 329 -16.29 -1.82 -2.05
C ARG A 329 -15.92 -2.43 -0.71
N TYR A 330 -16.64 -3.45 -0.28
CA TYR A 330 -16.22 -4.32 0.82
C TYR A 330 -15.33 -5.44 0.27
N VAL A 331 -14.16 -5.62 0.88
CA VAL A 331 -13.23 -6.72 0.56
C VAL A 331 -13.19 -7.73 1.69
N TYR A 332 -12.99 -9.00 1.35
CA TYR A 332 -12.92 -10.09 2.32
C TYR A 332 -11.49 -10.23 2.87
N ASN A 333 -11.33 -9.83 4.13
CA ASN A 333 -10.07 -9.84 4.85
C ASN A 333 -10.30 -10.39 6.28
N PRO A 334 -10.48 -11.71 6.42
CA PRO A 334 -10.67 -12.34 7.73
C PRO A 334 -9.41 -12.23 8.57
N ASP A 335 -9.57 -11.72 9.80
CA ASP A 335 -8.52 -11.71 10.81
C ASP A 335 -8.97 -12.47 12.07
N PRO A 336 -8.03 -13.10 12.80
CA PRO A 336 -8.34 -13.89 13.99
C PRO A 336 -8.48 -12.96 15.19
N ASP A 337 -9.56 -12.19 15.23
CA ASP A 337 -9.80 -11.13 16.22
C ASP A 337 -10.87 -11.50 17.26
N ASP A 338 -11.35 -12.75 17.31
CA ASP A 338 -12.44 -13.18 18.18
C ASP A 338 -13.74 -12.32 18.06
N GLY A 339 -13.95 -11.64 16.91
CA GLY A 339 -15.13 -10.81 16.62
C GLY A 339 -15.06 -9.36 17.15
N TYR A 340 -13.85 -8.84 17.39
CA TYR A 340 -13.65 -7.46 17.85
C TYR A 340 -14.07 -6.42 16.80
N ASP A 341 -13.84 -6.69 15.52
CA ASP A 341 -14.18 -5.80 14.41
C ASP A 341 -15.70 -5.64 14.30
N GLU A 342 -16.47 -6.73 14.37
CA GLU A 342 -17.94 -6.67 14.44
C GLU A 342 -18.41 -5.86 15.66
N TYR A 343 -17.73 -5.99 16.81
CA TYR A 343 -18.08 -5.24 18.03
C TYR A 343 -17.87 -3.72 17.89
N TYR A 344 -16.78 -3.28 17.26
CA TYR A 344 -16.43 -1.86 17.15
C TYR A 344 -17.04 -1.16 15.93
N THR A 345 -17.28 -1.89 14.84
CA THR A 345 -17.82 -1.33 13.59
C THR A 345 -19.31 -1.58 13.40
N GLY A 346 -19.84 -2.65 14.00
CA GLY A 346 -21.21 -3.11 13.76
C GLY A 346 -21.42 -3.79 12.39
N LEU A 347 -20.34 -4.03 11.64
CA LEU A 347 -20.35 -4.66 10.33
C LEU A 347 -20.05 -6.16 10.43
N PRO A 348 -20.42 -6.98 9.41
CA PRO A 348 -20.06 -8.39 9.39
C PRO A 348 -18.54 -8.57 9.58
N ASN A 349 -18.15 -9.51 10.45
CA ASN A 349 -16.75 -9.88 10.63
C ASN A 349 -16.11 -10.20 9.28
N ASP A 350 -14.82 -9.88 9.12
CA ASP A 350 -14.01 -10.21 7.96
C ASP A 350 -14.24 -9.33 6.70
N LEU A 351 -15.11 -8.30 6.75
CA LEU A 351 -15.26 -7.34 5.65
C LEU A 351 -14.66 -5.98 6.00
N THR A 352 -13.88 -5.42 5.07
CA THR A 352 -13.30 -4.09 5.21
C THR A 352 -13.73 -3.19 4.05
N PRO A 353 -14.24 -1.96 4.30
CA PRO A 353 -14.53 -1.00 3.24
C PRO A 353 -13.23 -0.49 2.59
N THR A 354 -13.22 -0.33 1.27
CA THR A 354 -12.08 0.25 0.57
C THR A 354 -12.47 0.92 -0.74
N ASP A 355 -12.05 2.18 -0.89
CA ASP A 355 -12.09 2.87 -2.17
C ASP A 355 -10.87 2.54 -3.04
N TYR A 356 -9.92 1.73 -2.54
CA TYR A 356 -8.79 1.25 -3.36
C TYR A 356 -9.25 0.38 -4.53
N TYR A 357 -10.41 -0.29 -4.40
CA TYR A 357 -11.08 -0.99 -5.50
C TYR A 357 -11.28 -0.11 -6.74
N TYR A 358 -11.50 1.20 -6.55
CA TYR A 358 -11.63 2.17 -7.63
C TYR A 358 -10.29 2.67 -8.18
N ALA A 359 -9.19 2.44 -7.46
CA ALA A 359 -7.84 2.80 -7.85
C ALA A 359 -7.19 1.71 -8.71
N GLY A 360 -7.36 0.44 -8.34
CA GLY A 360 -6.91 -0.71 -9.12
C GLY A 360 -7.94 -1.09 -10.17
N LEU A 361 -7.64 -0.90 -11.45
CA LEU A 361 -8.58 -1.12 -12.57
C LEU A 361 -8.36 -2.45 -13.29
N ASP A 362 -7.28 -3.14 -12.98
CA ASP A 362 -6.95 -4.47 -13.50
C ASP A 362 -7.71 -5.61 -12.76
N GLY A 363 -8.02 -6.68 -13.50
CA GLY A 363 -8.72 -7.86 -12.96
C GLY A 363 -10.17 -7.61 -12.50
N THR A 364 -10.84 -8.67 -12.05
CA THR A 364 -12.20 -8.59 -11.49
C THR A 364 -12.19 -8.21 -10.02
N TRP A 365 -11.11 -8.55 -9.30
CA TRP A 365 -11.03 -8.61 -7.83
C TRP A 365 -11.94 -9.69 -7.22
N ASP A 366 -12.48 -10.60 -8.00
CA ASP A 366 -13.32 -11.74 -7.62
C ASP A 366 -12.97 -12.83 -8.66
N ASP A 367 -11.80 -13.43 -8.52
CA ASP A 367 -11.17 -14.26 -9.55
C ASP A 367 -11.80 -15.67 -9.57
N ASP A 368 -12.50 -16.11 -8.52
CA ASP A 368 -13.26 -17.37 -8.48
C ASP A 368 -14.78 -17.20 -8.71
N GLY A 369 -15.25 -15.95 -8.80
CA GLY A 369 -16.66 -15.63 -9.05
C GLY A 369 -17.55 -16.10 -7.90
N ASP A 370 -17.00 -16.18 -6.70
CA ASP A 370 -17.70 -16.58 -5.50
C ASP A 370 -18.37 -15.39 -4.79
N GLY A 371 -18.07 -14.16 -5.22
CA GLY A 371 -18.66 -12.91 -4.75
C GLY A 371 -17.95 -12.28 -3.55
N TYR A 372 -16.85 -12.86 -3.08
CA TYR A 372 -15.92 -12.22 -2.15
C TYR A 372 -14.84 -11.50 -2.93
N TYR A 373 -14.63 -10.22 -2.61
CA TYR A 373 -13.72 -9.38 -3.38
C TYR A 373 -12.38 -9.18 -2.67
N GLY A 374 -11.30 -9.15 -3.43
CA GLY A 374 -9.97 -8.73 -2.97
C GLY A 374 -9.28 -9.76 -2.08
N GLU A 375 -9.64 -11.03 -2.22
CA GLU A 375 -9.12 -12.09 -1.38
C GLU A 375 -7.64 -12.35 -1.57
N ARG A 376 -7.00 -12.81 -0.49
CA ARG A 376 -5.65 -13.40 -0.53
C ARG A 376 -5.69 -14.85 -1.05
N PRO A 377 -4.55 -15.43 -1.47
CA PRO A 377 -4.51 -16.76 -2.09
C PRO A 377 -5.09 -17.89 -1.24
N GLU A 378 -5.01 -17.79 0.09
CA GLU A 378 -5.53 -18.82 1.00
C GLU A 378 -7.06 -18.82 1.09
N ASN A 379 -7.70 -17.70 0.76
CA ASN A 379 -9.15 -17.51 0.85
C ASN A 379 -9.81 -17.66 -0.53
N SER A 380 -9.13 -17.23 -1.60
CA SER A 380 -9.66 -17.32 -2.97
C SER A 380 -9.62 -18.74 -3.53
N GLY A 381 -10.73 -19.19 -4.13
CA GLY A 381 -10.80 -20.42 -4.92
C GLY A 381 -9.87 -20.45 -6.13
N ALA A 382 -9.37 -19.30 -6.58
CA ALA A 382 -8.38 -19.17 -7.64
C ALA A 382 -6.93 -19.43 -7.16
N GLY A 383 -6.67 -19.37 -5.85
CA GLY A 383 -5.35 -19.61 -5.26
C GLY A 383 -4.31 -18.54 -5.59
N VAL A 384 -4.75 -17.31 -5.85
CA VAL A 384 -3.92 -16.13 -6.15
C VAL A 384 -4.44 -14.91 -5.38
N ASP A 385 -3.62 -13.87 -5.24
CA ASP A 385 -4.13 -12.58 -4.77
C ASP A 385 -5.06 -12.00 -5.83
N GLU A 386 -6.28 -11.63 -5.48
CA GLU A 386 -7.25 -11.12 -6.45
C GLU A 386 -7.01 -9.65 -6.81
N ALA A 387 -6.48 -8.90 -5.85
CA ALA A 387 -5.97 -7.55 -6.05
C ALA A 387 -4.45 -7.58 -6.25
N ASP A 388 -3.94 -6.87 -7.26
CA ASP A 388 -2.49 -6.72 -7.46
C ASP A 388 -1.87 -5.52 -6.72
N TRP A 389 -2.72 -4.70 -6.09
CA TRP A 389 -2.39 -3.54 -5.26
C TRP A 389 -1.52 -2.49 -5.96
N LEU A 390 -1.70 -2.36 -7.27
CA LEU A 390 -1.13 -1.29 -8.08
C LEU A 390 -2.25 -0.39 -8.59
N ALA A 391 -2.12 0.91 -8.32
CA ALA A 391 -3.16 1.87 -8.69
C ALA A 391 -2.94 2.40 -10.12
N GLU A 392 -4.02 2.39 -10.91
CA GLU A 392 -4.07 3.03 -12.24
C GLU A 392 -4.43 4.52 -12.15
N VAL A 393 -5.23 4.87 -11.13
CA VAL A 393 -5.76 6.22 -10.87
C VAL A 393 -5.65 6.58 -9.38
N TRP A 394 -5.72 7.88 -9.08
CA TRP A 394 -5.64 8.38 -7.72
C TRP A 394 -7.05 8.63 -7.16
N VAL A 395 -7.46 7.89 -6.13
CA VAL A 395 -8.81 8.00 -5.55
C VAL A 395 -8.77 8.73 -4.21
N GLY A 396 -9.76 9.59 -3.98
CA GLY A 396 -10.08 10.14 -2.67
C GLY A 396 -11.58 10.25 -2.47
N ARG A 397 -12.01 10.32 -1.22
CA ARG A 397 -13.41 10.51 -0.83
C ARG A 397 -13.59 11.80 -0.06
N LEU A 398 -14.67 12.52 -0.34
CA LEU A 398 -15.22 13.55 0.55
C LEU A 398 -16.50 12.98 1.18
N PRO A 399 -16.42 12.43 2.40
CA PRO A 399 -17.57 11.79 3.07
C PRO A 399 -18.49 12.87 3.63
N VAL A 400 -19.57 13.16 2.91
CA VAL A 400 -20.56 14.18 3.29
C VAL A 400 -21.96 13.62 3.09
N ARG A 401 -22.87 13.93 4.01
CA ARG A 401 -24.26 13.47 3.98
C ARG A 401 -25.26 14.60 3.69
N THR A 402 -24.79 15.84 3.61
CA THR A 402 -25.64 17.02 3.35
C THR A 402 -24.96 18.03 2.42
N ALA A 403 -25.76 18.74 1.61
CA ALA A 403 -25.26 19.81 0.74
C ALA A 403 -24.51 20.93 1.51
N GLY A 404 -24.89 21.15 2.78
CA GLY A 404 -24.22 22.10 3.67
C GLY A 404 -22.80 21.68 4.04
N GLN A 405 -22.59 20.42 4.41
CA GLN A 405 -21.25 19.87 4.68
C GLN A 405 -20.36 19.93 3.44
N ALA A 406 -20.90 19.54 2.28
CA ALA A 406 -20.18 19.63 1.00
C ALA A 406 -19.73 21.07 0.72
N SER A 407 -20.66 22.03 0.79
CA SER A 407 -20.35 23.46 0.57
C SER A 407 -19.32 24.01 1.57
N ALA A 408 -19.39 23.59 2.84
CA ALA A 408 -18.42 23.99 3.86
C ALA A 408 -17.02 23.45 3.55
N PHE A 409 -16.90 22.23 3.04
CA PHE A 409 -15.61 21.70 2.59
C PHE A 409 -15.05 22.48 1.39
N VAL A 410 -15.87 22.78 0.38
CA VAL A 410 -15.42 23.56 -0.80
C VAL A 410 -14.87 24.91 -0.36
N GLY A 411 -15.55 25.61 0.55
CA GLY A 411 -15.06 26.87 1.12
C GLY A 411 -13.71 26.71 1.83
N LYS A 412 -13.54 25.67 2.65
CA LYS A 412 -12.25 25.37 3.30
C LYS A 412 -11.13 25.10 2.30
N LEU A 413 -11.42 24.39 1.21
CA LEU A 413 -10.44 24.09 0.17
C LEU A 413 -10.04 25.36 -0.61
N GLU A 414 -11.00 26.22 -0.95
CA GLU A 414 -10.73 27.52 -1.60
C GLU A 414 -9.85 28.40 -0.71
N ASP A 415 -10.16 28.51 0.58
CA ASP A 415 -9.36 29.22 1.58
C ASP A 415 -7.94 28.64 1.69
N TYR A 416 -7.81 27.31 1.74
CA TYR A 416 -6.52 26.62 1.78
C TYR A 416 -5.67 26.95 0.54
N LEU A 417 -6.23 26.78 -0.67
CA LEU A 417 -5.51 27.01 -1.93
C LEU A 417 -5.11 28.47 -2.11
N SER A 418 -5.99 29.42 -1.76
CA SER A 418 -5.69 30.85 -1.85
C SER A 418 -4.56 31.25 -0.89
N GLY A 419 -4.49 30.63 0.29
CA GLY A 419 -3.48 30.90 1.30
C GLY A 419 -2.12 30.22 1.07
N LEU A 420 -2.05 29.10 0.34
CA LEU A 420 -0.86 28.25 0.23
C LEU A 420 0.46 28.98 -0.04
N ARG A 421 0.47 29.96 -0.97
CA ARG A 421 1.69 30.66 -1.40
C ARG A 421 2.23 31.67 -0.39
N GLU A 422 1.49 31.95 0.67
CA GLU A 422 1.81 32.97 1.68
C GLU A 422 2.27 32.34 3.01
N ARG A 423 2.41 31.02 3.07
CA ARG A 423 2.64 30.24 4.29
C ARG A 423 4.12 29.88 4.48
N GLU A 424 4.77 30.38 5.53
CA GLU A 424 5.93 29.70 6.15
C GLU A 424 5.39 28.93 7.35
N LYS A 425 5.15 27.61 7.21
CA LYS A 425 4.47 26.86 8.27
C LYS A 425 5.16 25.57 8.65
N PRO A 426 5.18 25.24 9.95
CA PRO A 426 5.85 24.06 10.46
C PRO A 426 5.05 22.78 10.16
N MET A 427 5.73 21.67 10.40
CA MET A 427 5.11 20.36 10.59
C MET A 427 4.81 20.16 12.08
N LEU A 428 3.68 19.52 12.40
CA LEU A 428 3.34 19.08 13.75
C LEU A 428 3.43 17.55 13.83
N LEU A 429 4.15 17.05 14.83
CA LEU A 429 4.36 15.63 15.09
C LEU A 429 3.71 15.27 16.42
N LEU A 430 2.84 14.25 16.40
CA LEU A 430 2.01 13.84 17.52
C LEU A 430 2.25 12.35 17.81
N GLY A 431 2.94 12.04 18.89
CA GLY A 431 3.32 10.66 19.23
C GLY A 431 2.71 10.24 20.57
N ALA A 432 1.68 9.40 20.53
CA ALA A 432 1.17 8.72 21.70
C ALA A 432 1.92 7.41 21.92
N HIS A 433 1.83 6.82 23.11
CA HIS A 433 2.30 5.46 23.27
C HIS A 433 1.34 4.50 22.55
N LEU A 434 1.90 3.42 22.03
CA LEU A 434 1.19 2.38 21.27
C LEU A 434 1.15 1.06 22.05
N TYR A 435 2.13 0.86 22.93
CA TYR A 435 2.14 -0.19 23.92
C TYR A 435 3.07 0.22 25.05
N ASP A 436 2.60 0.19 26.28
CA ASP A 436 3.40 0.61 27.45
C ASP A 436 3.02 -0.16 28.73
N SER A 437 2.16 -1.19 28.62
CA SER A 437 1.76 -2.01 29.77
C SER A 437 2.85 -2.94 30.27
N ASP A 438 3.85 -3.22 29.44
CA ASP A 438 5.07 -3.91 29.82
C ASP A 438 6.26 -2.97 29.51
N PRO A 439 7.10 -2.59 30.50
CA PRO A 439 8.34 -1.83 30.25
C PRO A 439 9.28 -2.56 29.32
N ASP A 440 9.14 -3.89 29.29
CA ASP A 440 9.82 -4.72 28.37
C ASP A 440 9.11 -4.74 27.01
N ASP A 441 7.87 -4.31 26.75
CA ASP A 441 7.22 -4.31 25.41
C ASP A 441 6.89 -2.88 24.88
N TYR A 442 7.69 -1.87 25.24
CA TYR A 442 7.42 -0.44 25.03
C TYR A 442 7.43 0.10 23.58
N THR A 443 6.25 0.31 22.99
CA THR A 443 6.06 0.86 21.64
C THR A 443 5.68 2.34 21.69
N ASP A 444 6.48 3.19 21.06
CA ASP A 444 6.32 4.65 21.13
C ASP A 444 6.05 5.29 19.77
N GLY A 445 4.90 5.95 19.63
CA GLY A 445 4.57 6.76 18.47
C GLY A 445 5.51 7.95 18.28
N ALA A 446 6.16 8.47 19.34
CA ALA A 446 7.14 9.54 19.21
C ALA A 446 8.40 9.08 18.46
N TRP A 447 8.83 7.82 18.64
CA TRP A 447 9.94 7.25 17.87
C TRP A 447 9.63 7.24 16.37
N LEU A 448 8.43 6.79 15.99
CA LEU A 448 7.99 6.79 14.60
C LEU A 448 7.91 8.23 14.04
N CYS A 449 7.40 9.16 14.83
CA CYS A 449 7.37 10.58 14.47
C CYS A 449 8.78 11.15 14.21
N GLU A 450 9.79 10.80 15.02
CA GLU A 450 11.17 11.21 14.75
C GLU A 450 11.73 10.58 13.46
N LYS A 451 11.38 9.32 13.16
CA LYS A 451 11.73 8.71 11.86
C LYS A 451 11.08 9.41 10.69
N VAL A 452 9.82 9.80 10.83
CA VAL A 452 9.15 10.63 9.83
C VAL A 452 9.87 11.97 9.68
N ALA A 453 10.28 12.60 10.78
CA ALA A 453 10.95 13.89 10.79
C ALA A 453 12.28 13.90 10.02
N GLU A 454 13.01 12.78 9.98
CA GLU A 454 14.28 12.61 9.25
C GLU A 454 14.11 12.74 7.72
N PHE A 455 12.93 12.44 7.17
CA PHE A 455 12.67 12.57 5.72
C PHE A 455 12.58 14.03 5.26
N TYR A 456 12.11 14.92 6.13
CA TYR A 456 11.87 16.32 5.79
C TYR A 456 13.15 17.16 5.87
N PRO A 457 13.33 18.14 4.97
CA PRO A 457 14.48 19.04 5.03
C PRO A 457 14.68 19.65 6.43
N PRO A 458 15.93 19.84 6.89
CA PRO A 458 16.21 20.44 8.19
C PRO A 458 15.63 21.85 8.35
N GLU A 459 15.38 22.56 7.24
CA GLU A 459 14.77 23.89 7.20
C GLU A 459 13.27 23.88 7.56
N VAL A 460 12.57 22.75 7.42
CA VAL A 460 11.17 22.62 7.86
C VAL A 460 11.14 22.59 9.38
N THR A 461 10.54 23.59 10.00
CA THR A 461 10.35 23.63 11.46
C THR A 461 9.46 22.46 11.90
N LYS A 462 9.90 21.70 12.91
CA LYS A 462 9.20 20.52 13.43
C LYS A 462 8.73 20.79 14.86
N ARG A 463 7.43 20.87 15.06
CA ARG A 463 6.74 20.99 16.36
C ARG A 463 6.42 19.58 16.85
N ARG A 464 6.57 19.34 18.14
CA ARG A 464 6.45 18.00 18.75
C ARG A 464 5.54 18.05 19.95
N LEU A 465 4.57 17.15 20.00
CA LEU A 465 3.80 16.84 21.17
C LEU A 465 3.82 15.32 21.35
N TYR A 466 4.46 14.85 22.42
CA TYR A 466 4.65 13.45 22.74
C TYR A 466 4.05 13.13 24.11
N GLU A 467 3.35 12.01 24.20
CA GLU A 467 2.78 11.51 25.46
C GLU A 467 3.89 11.27 26.50
N ASN A 468 5.04 10.74 26.04
CA ASN A 468 6.29 10.59 26.79
C ASN A 468 6.76 11.85 27.51
N GLU A 469 6.53 13.01 26.90
CA GLU A 469 6.93 14.31 27.45
C GLU A 469 5.84 14.96 28.30
N GLY A 470 4.67 14.30 28.43
CA GLY A 470 3.48 14.81 29.11
C GLY A 470 2.89 16.06 28.46
N ASN A 471 3.22 16.33 27.19
CA ASN A 471 2.77 17.52 26.47
C ASN A 471 1.76 17.22 25.35
N LEU A 472 1.54 15.95 24.98
CA LEU A 472 0.45 15.55 24.10
C LEU A 472 -0.87 15.59 24.86
N THR A 473 -1.64 16.65 24.64
CA THR A 473 -2.99 16.83 25.20
C THR A 473 -3.88 17.51 24.16
N TYR A 474 -5.19 17.29 24.25
CA TYR A 474 -6.17 17.95 23.37
C TYR A 474 -5.95 19.46 23.26
N GLY A 475 -5.82 20.13 24.41
CA GLY A 475 -5.61 21.57 24.47
C GLY A 475 -4.31 22.01 23.81
N ASN A 476 -3.22 21.26 23.96
CA ASN A 476 -1.95 21.59 23.31
C ASN A 476 -2.02 21.37 21.79
N VAL A 477 -2.68 20.31 21.32
CA VAL A 477 -2.89 20.06 19.89
C VAL A 477 -3.66 21.22 19.25
N VAL A 478 -4.80 21.59 19.84
CA VAL A 478 -5.60 22.75 19.39
C VAL A 478 -4.77 24.04 19.41
N ASN A 479 -4.01 24.27 20.49
CA ASN A 479 -3.17 25.46 20.60
C ASN A 479 -2.06 25.50 19.55
N GLU A 480 -1.38 24.38 19.28
CA GLU A 480 -0.34 24.30 18.25
C GLU A 480 -0.92 24.55 16.86
N ILE A 481 -2.07 23.94 16.55
CA ILE A 481 -2.77 24.14 15.27
C ILE A 481 -3.17 25.61 15.11
N ASN A 482 -3.75 26.24 16.13
CA ASN A 482 -4.19 27.63 16.06
C ASN A 482 -3.04 28.64 16.04
N THR A 483 -1.94 28.35 16.74
CA THR A 483 -0.82 29.29 16.88
C THR A 483 0.09 29.24 15.66
N TRP A 484 0.36 28.04 15.14
CA TRP A 484 1.38 27.83 14.11
C TRP A 484 0.80 27.39 12.77
N ASP A 485 -0.48 26.99 12.73
CA ASP A 485 -1.24 26.68 11.52
C ASP A 485 -0.50 25.67 10.61
N PRO A 486 -0.03 24.54 11.15
CA PRO A 486 0.87 23.62 10.44
C PRO A 486 0.24 23.17 9.11
N GLU A 487 1.07 23.02 8.08
CA GLU A 487 0.60 22.50 6.79
C GLU A 487 0.45 20.98 6.83
N PHE A 488 1.31 20.33 7.60
CA PHE A 488 1.34 18.88 7.75
C PHE A 488 1.28 18.50 9.23
N VAL A 489 0.42 17.55 9.54
CA VAL A 489 0.36 16.87 10.83
C VAL A 489 0.65 15.39 10.61
N CYS A 490 1.59 14.83 11.37
CA CYS A 490 1.81 13.39 11.46
C CYS A 490 1.40 12.94 12.85
N SER A 491 0.61 11.88 12.96
CA SER A 491 0.35 11.24 14.25
C SER A 491 0.57 9.73 14.21
N ALA A 492 1.10 9.20 15.31
CA ALA A 492 1.19 7.78 15.59
C ALA A 492 0.54 7.52 16.96
N SER A 493 -0.57 6.80 16.98
CA SER A 493 -1.35 6.57 18.20
C SER A 493 -2.30 5.38 18.07
N HIS A 494 -2.98 5.04 19.16
CA HIS A 494 -4.25 4.31 19.06
C HIS A 494 -5.32 5.18 18.40
N GLY A 495 -6.33 4.52 17.84
CA GLY A 495 -7.44 5.17 17.17
C GLY A 495 -8.74 4.41 17.40
N SER A 496 -9.82 5.14 17.25
CA SER A 496 -11.17 4.62 17.11
C SER A 496 -11.91 5.47 16.08
N PRO A 497 -13.12 5.07 15.66
CA PRO A 497 -13.98 5.90 14.81
C PRO A 497 -14.10 7.36 15.24
N GLY A 498 -14.15 7.59 16.56
CA GLY A 498 -14.43 8.91 17.13
C GLY A 498 -13.19 9.75 17.47
N GLY A 499 -11.98 9.18 17.45
CA GLY A 499 -10.78 9.94 17.85
C GLY A 499 -9.46 9.19 17.92
N LEU A 500 -8.42 9.96 18.24
CA LEU A 500 -7.04 9.55 18.41
C LEU A 500 -6.65 9.64 19.88
N TRP A 501 -6.17 8.52 20.42
CA TRP A 501 -6.13 8.28 21.87
C TRP A 501 -4.72 8.32 22.44
N LEU A 502 -4.64 8.77 23.69
CA LEU A 502 -3.49 8.54 24.56
C LEU A 502 -3.54 7.10 25.08
N TYR A 503 -2.39 6.55 25.46
CA TYR A 503 -2.32 5.17 25.95
C TYR A 503 -2.73 5.03 27.41
N TRP A 504 -2.24 5.94 28.25
CA TRP A 504 -2.39 5.83 29.71
C TRP A 504 -3.68 6.39 30.27
N THR A 505 -4.47 7.03 29.41
CA THR A 505 -5.68 7.72 29.79
C THR A 505 -6.80 7.35 28.83
N ASP A 506 -8.03 7.42 29.31
CA ASP A 506 -9.22 7.35 28.44
C ASP A 506 -9.48 8.72 27.76
N GLU A 507 -8.42 9.46 27.41
CA GLU A 507 -8.51 10.81 26.82
C GLU A 507 -7.99 10.80 25.39
N THR A 508 -8.68 11.55 24.52
CA THR A 508 -8.23 11.83 23.15
C THR A 508 -7.34 13.07 23.12
N PHE A 509 -6.35 13.08 22.24
CA PHE A 509 -5.62 14.31 21.88
C PHE A 509 -6.19 14.99 20.63
N ALA A 510 -7.02 14.28 19.87
CA ALA A 510 -7.85 14.79 18.79
C ALA A 510 -9.05 13.87 18.57
N ASP A 511 -10.19 14.43 18.18
CA ASP A 511 -11.46 13.74 18.01
C ASP A 511 -12.36 14.48 17.00
N ARG A 512 -13.55 13.94 16.76
CA ARG A 512 -14.58 14.55 15.88
C ARG A 512 -14.99 15.97 16.24
N TYR A 513 -14.75 16.43 17.47
CA TYR A 513 -15.04 17.81 17.91
C TYR A 513 -13.86 18.76 17.72
N THR A 514 -12.66 18.24 17.43
CA THR A 514 -11.45 19.06 17.22
C THR A 514 -11.64 20.14 16.15
N PRO A 515 -12.33 19.89 15.02
CA PRO A 515 -12.67 20.93 14.05
C PRO A 515 -13.39 22.16 14.62
N ASP A 516 -14.17 22.02 15.70
CA ASP A 516 -14.90 23.14 16.33
C ASP A 516 -13.99 24.09 17.12
N TYR A 517 -12.78 23.64 17.45
CA TYR A 517 -11.83 24.38 18.29
C TYR A 517 -10.61 24.92 17.52
N VAL A 518 -10.46 24.56 16.24
CA VAL A 518 -9.38 25.03 15.39
C VAL A 518 -9.85 26.12 14.42
N ALA A 519 -8.98 27.07 14.14
CA ALA A 519 -9.20 28.23 13.26
C ALA A 519 -8.07 28.37 12.22
N ASN A 520 -7.38 27.26 11.93
CA ASN A 520 -6.30 27.20 10.97
C ASN A 520 -6.82 27.28 9.53
N THR A 521 -5.93 27.55 8.59
CA THR A 521 -6.27 27.74 7.16
C THR A 521 -6.39 26.40 6.40
N GLY A 522 -6.58 25.28 7.10
CA GLY A 522 -6.50 23.93 6.56
C GLY A 522 -5.11 23.32 6.68
N LEU A 523 -5.07 21.98 6.84
CA LEU A 523 -3.88 21.15 7.01
C LEU A 523 -4.10 19.77 6.38
N VAL A 524 -3.02 19.05 6.11
CA VAL A 524 -3.04 17.63 5.76
C VAL A 524 -2.60 16.82 6.96
N TRP A 525 -3.40 15.84 7.38
CA TRP A 525 -3.11 14.99 8.54
C TRP A 525 -2.89 13.54 8.08
N TYR A 526 -1.70 13.02 8.33
CA TYR A 526 -1.40 11.59 8.20
C TYR A 526 -1.51 10.93 9.57
N ALA A 527 -2.61 10.22 9.80
CA ALA A 527 -2.89 9.52 11.04
C ALA A 527 -2.58 8.03 10.90
N MET A 528 -1.59 7.56 11.65
CA MET A 528 -1.27 6.13 11.80
C MET A 528 -1.96 5.66 13.08
N ALA A 529 -3.22 5.25 12.95
CA ALA A 529 -4.09 4.84 14.05
C ALA A 529 -5.27 4.00 13.55
N CYS A 530 -5.66 2.97 14.30
CA CYS A 530 -6.75 2.07 13.95
C CYS A 530 -8.07 2.81 13.77
N LEU A 531 -8.90 2.39 12.80
CA LEU A 531 -10.27 2.85 12.55
C LEU A 531 -10.48 4.37 12.39
N SER A 532 -9.41 5.18 12.35
CA SER A 532 -9.51 6.64 12.21
C SER A 532 -10.02 7.10 10.84
N GLY A 533 -10.10 6.17 9.88
CA GLY A 533 -10.69 6.35 8.55
C GLY A 533 -11.80 5.35 8.24
N ALA A 534 -12.42 4.72 9.25
CA ALA A 534 -13.61 3.90 9.04
C ALA A 534 -14.78 4.84 8.70
N PHE A 535 -14.96 5.12 7.40
CA PHE A 535 -15.92 6.10 6.89
C PHE A 535 -17.32 5.52 6.66
N ASP A 536 -17.49 4.22 6.84
CA ASP A 536 -18.70 3.44 6.58
C ASP A 536 -19.44 3.06 7.87
N ILE A 537 -19.24 3.84 8.92
CA ILE A 537 -19.88 3.64 10.22
C ILE A 537 -20.59 4.92 10.66
N ASP A 538 -21.69 4.76 11.38
CA ASP A 538 -22.43 5.89 11.93
C ASP A 538 -21.69 6.46 13.14
N GLU A 539 -21.07 7.63 12.98
CA GLU A 539 -20.45 8.36 14.10
C GLU A 539 -21.47 8.80 15.17
N ASP A 540 -22.78 8.79 14.86
CA ASP A 540 -23.85 9.29 15.73
C ASP A 540 -24.41 8.26 16.74
N SER A 541 -23.88 7.03 16.79
CA SER A 541 -24.33 5.98 17.72
C SER A 541 -23.75 6.08 19.13
#